data_AF-W7CXT6-F1
#
_entry.id   AF-W7CXT6-F1
#
_cell.length_a   1.000
_cell.length_b   1.000
_cell.length_c   1.000
_cell.angle_alpha   90.00
_cell.angle_beta   90.00
_cell.angle_gamma   90.00
#
_symmetry.space_group_name_H-M   'P 1'
#
loop_
_entity.id
_entity.type
_entity.pdbx_description
1 polymer ?
#
loop_
_entity_poly.entity_id
_entity_poly.type
_entity_poly.pdbx_seq_one_letter_code
_entity_poly.pdbx_strand_id
1 'polypeptide(L)'
;MLLLICDYYINYRHNSIKLMLGFRRFSLLHDILRKQLPYTLLIPLVALSFALFDYFYHGIQPAFKVALFAISLGLLAFIISYIILSIALSLYPFNARSLKGDTPLKRMVQLLLGAKLFISLLLLLLLQLGYQQFYYVVTEQAKTDRIITAVAHHYYLPLRFALTQKADEKAILSQLVRHNQLFADYYKEGLLLFYPTSDTDEQLQENRYSPGHEPYTTNEVWVSPDYLALNDIRDTNGQALHFNNDDDTLITLIPSHYYSQRAHIKKAIEEEHRFQNIELGQAFGLKSKPEPLHYRYIEILDNQPLLTFLPYQRPLKNPVIKVLTVQNVDPNLSAYADSMSGNANSFFVGNPSTTHASLKKIIRKHGFQKNVSPNHSCSALSQRQIE
;
A
#
# COMPACT_ATOMS: atom_id res chain seq x y z
N MET A 1 -34.10 -2.24 13.05
CA MET A 1 -35.15 -3.28 13.13
C MET A 1 -35.83 -3.39 14.51
N LEU A 2 -35.08 -3.58 15.61
CA LEU A 2 -35.62 -3.69 16.97
C LEU A 2 -36.52 -2.51 17.37
N LEU A 3 -36.07 -1.28 17.08
CA LEU A 3 -36.84 -0.06 17.34
C LEU A 3 -38.17 -0.02 16.56
N LEU A 4 -38.20 -0.48 15.31
CA LEU A 4 -39.41 -0.53 14.47
C LEU A 4 -40.47 -1.50 15.03
N ILE A 5 -40.01 -2.68 15.48
CA ILE A 5 -40.90 -3.69 16.09
C ILE A 5 -41.41 -3.18 17.45
N CYS A 6 -40.53 -2.62 18.28
CA CYS A 6 -40.93 -2.02 19.56
C CYS A 6 -41.93 -0.87 19.37
N ASP A 7 -41.71 0.03 18.40
CA ASP A 7 -42.60 1.16 18.12
C ASP A 7 -43.99 0.72 17.61
N TYR A 8 -44.05 -0.35 16.81
CA TYR A 8 -45.32 -0.97 16.40
C TYR A 8 -46.10 -1.54 17.59
N TYR A 9 -45.41 -2.21 18.52
CA TYR A 9 -46.04 -2.85 19.68
C TYR A 9 -46.37 -1.88 20.82
N ILE A 10 -45.55 -0.86 21.06
CA ILE A 10 -45.85 0.23 22.01
C ILE A 10 -47.12 0.95 21.57
N ASN A 11 -47.29 1.16 20.26
CA ASN A 11 -48.46 1.80 19.68
C ASN A 11 -49.57 0.81 19.25
N TYR A 12 -49.54 -0.44 19.73
CA TYR A 12 -50.41 -1.51 19.23
C TYR A 12 -51.91 -1.21 19.35
N ARG A 13 -52.33 -0.60 20.46
CA ARG A 13 -53.73 -0.17 20.69
C ARG A 13 -54.15 0.90 19.69
N HIS A 14 -53.30 1.91 19.49
CA HIS A 14 -53.54 3.02 18.53
C HIS A 14 -53.59 2.52 17.09
N ASN A 15 -52.65 1.65 16.71
CA ASN A 15 -52.59 1.02 15.39
C ASN A 15 -53.81 0.11 15.14
N SER A 16 -54.29 -0.58 16.18
CA SER A 16 -55.52 -1.37 16.12
C SER A 16 -56.75 -0.48 15.88
N ILE A 17 -56.87 0.65 16.60
CA ILE A 17 -57.98 1.59 16.38
C ILE A 17 -57.98 2.12 14.94
N LYS A 18 -56.80 2.49 14.40
CA LYS A 18 -56.68 2.90 13.00
C LYS A 18 -57.15 1.82 12.02
N LEU A 19 -56.80 0.54 12.24
CA LEU A 19 -57.29 -0.56 11.40
C LEU A 19 -58.82 -0.69 11.43
N MET A 20 -59.45 -0.49 12.60
CA MET A 20 -60.92 -0.51 12.71
C MET A 20 -61.60 0.64 11.98
N LEU A 21 -60.96 1.81 11.97
CA LEU A 21 -61.43 2.99 11.25
C LEU A 21 -61.24 2.89 9.72
N GLY A 22 -60.88 1.70 9.21
CA GLY A 22 -60.74 1.43 7.77
C GLY A 22 -59.40 1.82 7.17
N PHE A 23 -58.39 2.18 7.99
CA PHE A 23 -57.04 2.43 7.47
C PHE A 23 -56.44 1.13 6.92
N ARG A 24 -55.88 1.22 5.71
CA ARG A 24 -55.18 0.09 5.08
C ARG A 24 -53.90 -0.24 5.84
N ARG A 25 -53.51 -1.51 5.90
CA ARG A 25 -52.25 -1.95 6.56
C ARG A 25 -51.01 -1.22 6.01
N PHE A 26 -51.04 -0.83 4.73
CA PHE A 26 -49.98 -0.05 4.08
C PHE A 26 -49.83 1.37 4.66
N SER A 27 -50.92 2.04 5.06
CA SER A 27 -50.81 3.39 5.64
C SER A 27 -50.20 3.36 7.04
N LEU A 28 -50.44 2.30 7.81
CA LEU A 28 -49.78 2.07 9.10
C LEU A 28 -48.29 1.80 8.95
N LEU A 29 -47.90 1.00 7.95
CA LEU A 29 -46.49 0.77 7.61
C LEU A 29 -45.81 2.09 7.24
N HIS A 30 -46.45 2.92 6.42
CA HIS A 30 -45.93 4.22 6.01
C HIS A 30 -45.74 5.18 7.20
N ASP A 31 -46.71 5.26 8.11
CA ASP A 31 -46.61 6.10 9.32
C ASP A 31 -45.41 5.72 10.21
N ILE A 32 -45.21 4.41 10.41
CA ILE A 32 -44.10 3.88 11.21
C ILE A 32 -42.76 4.17 10.52
N LEU A 33 -42.69 4.00 9.20
CA LEU A 33 -41.49 4.26 8.42
C LEU A 33 -41.13 5.74 8.40
N ARG A 34 -42.10 6.64 8.21
CA ARG A 34 -41.87 8.08 8.17
C ARG A 34 -41.23 8.61 9.46
N LYS A 35 -41.62 8.04 10.61
CA LYS A 35 -41.02 8.39 11.92
C LYS A 35 -39.59 7.90 12.06
N GLN A 36 -39.26 6.76 11.47
CA GLN A 36 -37.96 6.09 11.66
C GLN A 36 -36.94 6.42 10.55
N LEU A 37 -37.41 6.90 9.39
CA LEU A 37 -36.59 7.32 8.25
C LEU A 37 -35.47 8.31 8.63
N PRO A 38 -35.72 9.40 9.38
CA PRO A 38 -34.65 10.35 9.72
C PRO A 38 -33.56 9.72 10.57
N TYR A 39 -33.90 8.88 11.56
CA TYR A 39 -32.91 8.19 12.40
C TYR A 39 -32.09 7.16 11.61
N THR A 40 -32.73 6.50 10.65
CA THR A 40 -32.08 5.47 9.83
C THR A 40 -31.12 6.08 8.80
N LEU A 41 -31.44 7.27 8.28
CA LEU A 41 -30.58 7.99 7.33
C LEU A 41 -29.47 8.79 8.00
N LEU A 42 -29.66 9.26 9.23
CA LEU A 42 -28.68 10.10 9.92
C LEU A 42 -27.37 9.36 10.22
N ILE A 43 -27.44 8.09 10.64
CA ILE A 43 -26.24 7.26 10.93
C ILE A 43 -25.34 7.07 9.69
N PRO A 44 -25.84 6.58 8.54
CA PRO A 44 -25.01 6.45 7.33
C PRO A 44 -24.56 7.80 6.78
N LEU A 45 -25.33 8.88 6.98
CA LEU A 45 -24.93 10.22 6.54
C LEU A 45 -23.76 10.77 7.36
N VAL A 46 -23.77 10.58 8.69
CA VAL A 46 -22.64 10.91 9.56
C VAL A 46 -21.41 10.07 9.21
N ALA A 47 -21.59 8.76 8.99
CA ALA A 47 -20.50 7.87 8.58
C ALA A 47 -19.90 8.27 7.22
N LEU A 48 -20.73 8.67 6.26
CA LEU A 48 -20.29 9.19 4.96
C LEU A 48 -19.51 10.50 5.12
N SER A 49 -19.95 11.41 5.99
CA SER A 49 -19.24 12.66 6.25
C SER A 49 -17.85 12.43 6.82
N PHE A 50 -17.68 11.51 7.78
CA PHE A 50 -16.36 11.13 8.30
C PHE A 50 -15.47 10.50 7.22
N ALA A 51 -16.04 9.61 6.39
CA ALA A 51 -15.29 8.97 5.32
C ALA A 51 -14.86 9.92 4.21
N LEU A 52 -15.70 10.89 3.86
CA LEU A 52 -15.36 11.96 2.92
C LEU A 52 -14.27 12.85 3.52
N PHE A 53 -14.35 13.19 4.80
CA PHE A 53 -13.31 13.95 5.48
C PHE A 53 -11.95 13.23 5.41
N ASP A 54 -11.90 11.94 5.77
CA ASP A 54 -10.65 11.16 5.70
C ASP A 54 -10.14 10.98 4.27
N TYR A 55 -11.04 10.81 3.30
CA TYR A 55 -10.66 10.73 1.89
C TYR A 55 -10.01 12.04 1.39
N PHE A 56 -10.64 13.19 1.64
CA PHE A 56 -10.15 14.47 1.14
C PHE A 56 -8.95 15.01 1.93
N TYR A 57 -8.87 14.74 3.24
CA TYR A 57 -7.81 15.27 4.09
C TYR A 57 -6.57 14.37 4.12
N HIS A 58 -6.75 13.04 4.14
CA HIS A 58 -5.66 12.08 4.28
C HIS A 58 -5.37 11.26 3.00
N GLY A 59 -6.20 11.38 1.96
CA GLY A 59 -6.01 10.63 0.70
C GLY A 59 -6.25 9.12 0.82
N ILE A 60 -6.92 8.66 1.89
CA ILE A 60 -7.08 7.24 2.22
C ILE A 60 -8.26 6.66 1.41
N GLN A 61 -8.03 6.31 0.14
CA GLN A 61 -9.02 5.63 -0.71
C GLN A 61 -9.67 4.38 -0.07
N PRO A 62 -8.94 3.55 0.71
CA PRO A 62 -9.53 2.36 1.33
C PRO A 62 -10.59 2.67 2.40
N ALA A 63 -10.41 3.74 3.20
CA ALA A 63 -11.38 4.16 4.22
C ALA A 63 -12.72 4.58 3.59
N PHE A 64 -12.66 5.25 2.44
CA PHE A 64 -13.83 5.60 1.65
C PHE A 64 -14.59 4.38 1.12
N LYS A 65 -13.87 3.37 0.61
CA LYS A 65 -14.48 2.10 0.16
C LYS A 65 -15.16 1.34 1.30
N VAL A 66 -14.52 1.30 2.47
CA VAL A 66 -15.10 0.70 3.69
C VAL A 66 -16.37 1.42 4.11
N ALA A 67 -16.40 2.75 4.05
CA ALA A 67 -17.58 3.53 4.38
C ALA A 67 -18.72 3.32 3.38
N LEU A 68 -18.45 3.31 2.07
CA LEU A 68 -19.45 2.97 1.06
C LEU A 68 -20.00 1.56 1.27
N PHE A 69 -19.14 0.61 1.60
CA PHE A 69 -19.56 -0.75 1.95
C PHE A 69 -20.47 -0.74 3.19
N ALA A 70 -20.10 -0.06 4.27
CA ALA A 70 -20.90 0.04 5.49
C ALA A 70 -22.26 0.72 5.25
N ILE A 71 -22.32 1.76 4.41
CA ILE A 71 -23.57 2.43 4.01
C ILE A 71 -24.46 1.48 3.20
N SER A 72 -23.88 0.77 2.22
CA SER A 72 -24.61 -0.21 1.42
C SER A 72 -25.18 -1.34 2.29
N LEU A 73 -24.43 -1.75 3.31
CA LEU A 73 -24.84 -2.70 4.33
C LEU A 73 -26.03 -2.20 5.15
N GLY A 74 -25.95 -0.95 5.59
CA GLY A 74 -27.01 -0.29 6.36
C GLY A 74 -28.31 -0.18 5.56
N LEU A 75 -28.21 0.18 4.28
CA LEU A 75 -29.36 0.23 3.36
C LEU A 75 -29.96 -1.17 3.13
N LEU A 76 -29.12 -2.19 2.91
CA LEU A 76 -29.58 -3.57 2.77
C LEU A 76 -30.31 -4.04 4.04
N ALA A 77 -29.74 -3.78 5.22
CA ALA A 77 -30.35 -4.13 6.50
C ALA A 77 -31.70 -3.39 6.72
N PHE A 78 -31.82 -2.16 6.23
CA PHE A 78 -33.08 -1.40 6.23
C PHE A 78 -34.13 -2.03 5.33
N ILE A 79 -33.78 -2.41 4.10
CA ILE A 79 -34.69 -3.08 3.14
C ILE A 79 -35.16 -4.43 3.71
N ILE A 80 -34.25 -5.22 4.27
CA ILE A 80 -34.59 -6.50 4.91
C ILE A 80 -35.53 -6.27 6.10
N SER A 81 -35.25 -5.27 6.94
CA SER A 81 -36.12 -4.89 8.06
C SER A 81 -37.52 -4.52 7.58
N TYR A 82 -37.63 -3.82 6.45
CA TYR A 82 -38.90 -3.46 5.82
C TYR A 82 -39.68 -4.70 5.38
N ILE A 83 -39.03 -5.65 4.70
CA ILE A 83 -39.66 -6.89 4.22
C ILE A 83 -40.19 -7.69 5.41
N ILE A 84 -39.38 -7.86 6.46
CA ILE A 84 -39.79 -8.59 7.68
C ILE A 84 -40.98 -7.91 8.36
N LEU A 85 -40.97 -6.59 8.50
CA LEU A 85 -42.08 -5.83 9.10
C LEU A 85 -43.36 -5.94 8.25
N SER A 86 -43.24 -5.86 6.93
CA SER A 86 -44.36 -6.00 5.99
C SER A 86 -44.99 -7.40 6.08
N ILE A 87 -44.16 -8.45 6.13
CA ILE A 87 -44.60 -9.84 6.34
C ILE A 87 -45.28 -9.98 7.71
N ALA A 88 -44.70 -9.41 8.78
CA ALA A 88 -45.30 -9.43 10.11
C ALA A 88 -46.67 -8.72 10.14
N LEU A 89 -46.83 -7.57 9.48
CA LEU A 89 -48.12 -6.88 9.40
C LEU A 89 -49.16 -7.63 8.54
N SER A 90 -48.71 -8.41 7.57
CA SER A 90 -49.59 -9.25 6.74
C SER A 90 -50.10 -10.48 7.49
N LEU A 91 -49.22 -11.15 8.25
CA LEU A 91 -49.51 -12.39 8.95
C LEU A 91 -50.30 -12.21 10.26
N TYR A 92 -50.41 -11.00 10.79
CA TYR A 92 -51.17 -10.75 12.03
C TYR A 92 -52.57 -10.22 11.75
N PRO A 93 -53.62 -11.04 11.90
CA PRO A 93 -54.99 -10.57 11.83
C PRO A 93 -55.35 -9.74 13.07
N PHE A 94 -56.28 -8.82 12.84
CA PHE A 94 -56.92 -8.03 13.89
C PHE A 94 -57.56 -8.95 14.95
N ASN A 95 -57.38 -8.66 16.23
CA ASN A 95 -58.00 -9.44 17.31
C ASN A 95 -58.69 -8.49 18.29
N ALA A 96 -59.99 -8.69 18.54
CA ALA A 96 -60.80 -7.84 19.41
C ALA A 96 -60.25 -7.71 20.84
N ARG A 97 -59.41 -8.65 21.28
CA ARG A 97 -58.68 -8.58 22.57
C ARG A 97 -57.69 -7.40 22.64
N SER A 98 -57.18 -6.90 21.51
CA SER A 98 -56.24 -5.77 21.48
C SER A 98 -56.85 -4.44 21.95
N LEU A 99 -58.18 -4.28 21.81
CA LEU A 99 -58.92 -3.11 22.28
C LEU A 99 -58.96 -3.00 23.81
N LYS A 100 -58.85 -4.13 24.51
CA LYS A 100 -58.79 -4.21 25.97
C LYS A 100 -57.37 -4.01 26.52
N GLY A 101 -56.38 -3.78 25.67
CA GLY A 101 -54.98 -3.56 26.06
C GLY A 101 -54.12 -4.83 26.09
N ASP A 102 -54.68 -6.01 25.77
CA ASP A 102 -53.89 -7.23 25.65
C ASP A 102 -52.99 -7.17 24.42
N THR A 103 -51.68 -7.05 24.67
CA THR A 103 -50.65 -7.11 23.65
C THR A 103 -50.15 -8.56 23.52
N PRO A 104 -49.95 -9.09 22.30
CA PRO A 104 -49.46 -10.47 22.13
C PRO A 104 -47.94 -10.56 22.37
N LEU A 105 -47.53 -10.30 23.61
CA LEU A 105 -46.14 -10.14 24.05
C LEU A 105 -45.28 -11.41 23.81
N LYS A 106 -45.83 -12.61 24.03
CA LYS A 106 -45.12 -13.88 23.76
C LYS A 106 -44.75 -14.04 22.28
N ARG A 107 -45.64 -13.64 21.37
CA ARG A 107 -45.39 -13.73 19.92
C ARG A 107 -44.41 -12.64 19.45
N MET A 108 -44.48 -11.45 20.06
CA MET A 108 -43.49 -10.38 19.87
C MET A 108 -42.07 -10.86 20.21
N VAL A 109 -41.91 -11.51 21.37
CA VAL A 109 -40.62 -12.05 21.81
C VAL A 109 -40.09 -13.11 20.84
N GLN A 110 -40.94 -14.02 20.35
CA GLN A 110 -40.56 -15.03 19.37
C GLN A 110 -40.10 -14.40 18.03
N LEU A 111 -40.82 -13.38 17.56
CA LEU A 111 -40.49 -12.70 16.29
C LEU A 111 -39.19 -11.88 16.43
N LEU A 112 -38.99 -11.23 17.58
CA LEU A 112 -37.73 -10.55 17.91
C LEU A 112 -36.55 -11.52 17.99
N LEU A 113 -36.73 -12.69 18.59
CA LEU A 113 -35.70 -13.74 18.68
C LEU A 113 -35.34 -14.26 17.29
N GLY A 114 -36.33 -14.60 16.46
CA GLY A 114 -36.11 -15.08 15.10
C GLY A 114 -35.40 -14.04 14.22
N ALA A 115 -35.84 -12.79 14.31
CA ALA A 115 -35.24 -11.71 13.54
C ALA A 115 -33.84 -11.32 14.06
N LYS A 116 -33.58 -11.43 15.37
CA LYS A 116 -32.23 -11.28 15.94
C LYS A 116 -31.30 -12.37 15.43
N LEU A 117 -31.72 -13.63 15.44
CA LEU A 117 -30.94 -14.74 14.90
C LEU A 117 -30.61 -14.54 13.42
N PHE A 118 -31.60 -14.16 12.62
CA PHE A 118 -31.41 -13.90 11.19
C PHE A 118 -30.42 -12.74 10.94
N ILE A 119 -30.58 -11.62 11.65
CA ILE A 119 -29.66 -10.48 11.55
C ILE A 119 -28.26 -10.89 11.99
N SER A 120 -28.11 -11.60 13.11
CA SER A 120 -26.79 -12.04 13.58
C SER A 120 -26.09 -12.93 12.56
N LEU A 121 -26.82 -13.84 11.90
CA LEU A 121 -26.26 -14.71 10.86
C LEU A 121 -25.85 -13.91 9.61
N LEU A 122 -26.70 -12.96 9.20
CA LEU A 122 -26.41 -12.05 8.09
C LEU A 122 -25.18 -11.19 8.39
N LEU A 123 -25.09 -10.62 9.60
CA LEU A 123 -23.98 -9.77 10.02
C LEU A 123 -22.67 -10.56 10.05
N LEU A 124 -22.70 -11.83 10.46
CA LEU A 124 -21.54 -12.71 10.47
C LEU A 124 -21.07 -13.05 9.05
N LEU A 125 -21.99 -13.32 8.13
CA LEU A 125 -21.70 -13.57 6.71
C LEU A 125 -21.14 -12.32 6.03
N LEU A 126 -21.67 -11.15 6.37
CA LEU A 126 -21.19 -9.86 5.88
C LEU A 126 -19.82 -9.49 6.47
N LEU A 127 -19.57 -9.83 7.73
CA LEU A 127 -18.26 -9.65 8.36
C LEU A 127 -17.21 -10.50 7.65
N GLN A 128 -17.57 -11.73 7.27
CA GLN A 128 -16.69 -12.62 6.52
C GLN A 128 -16.38 -12.09 5.11
N LEU A 129 -17.38 -11.52 4.41
CA LEU A 129 -17.17 -10.87 3.11
C LEU A 129 -16.36 -9.57 3.20
N GLY A 130 -16.60 -8.78 4.25
CA GLY A 130 -15.88 -7.52 4.50
C GLY A 130 -14.47 -7.70 5.07
N TYR A 131 -14.18 -8.85 5.70
CA TYR A 131 -12.92 -9.11 6.40
C TYR A 131 -11.70 -8.89 5.50
N GLN A 132 -11.73 -9.37 4.26
CA GLN A 132 -10.63 -9.18 3.32
C GLN A 132 -10.38 -7.71 3.00
N GLN A 133 -11.44 -6.91 2.85
CA GLN A 133 -11.32 -5.48 2.58
C GLN A 133 -10.78 -4.74 3.79
N PHE A 134 -11.28 -5.04 4.99
CA PHE A 134 -10.78 -4.46 6.25
C PHE A 134 -9.34 -4.83 6.53
N TYR A 135 -8.98 -6.10 6.35
CA TYR A 135 -7.61 -6.58 6.51
C TYR A 135 -6.68 -5.84 5.55
N TYR A 136 -7.05 -5.72 4.27
CA TYR A 136 -6.30 -4.97 3.29
C TYR A 136 -6.09 -3.51 3.74
N VAL A 137 -7.15 -2.80 4.13
CA VAL A 137 -7.06 -1.40 4.61
C VAL A 137 -6.09 -1.26 5.79
N VAL A 138 -6.23 -2.10 6.82
CA VAL A 138 -5.38 -2.04 8.02
C VAL A 138 -3.92 -2.32 7.65
N THR A 139 -3.67 -3.32 6.80
CA THR A 139 -2.30 -3.64 6.37
C THR A 139 -1.68 -2.54 5.52
N GLU A 140 -2.42 -1.93 4.60
CA GLU A 140 -1.94 -0.85 3.74
C GLU A 140 -1.68 0.43 4.54
N GLN A 141 -2.54 0.75 5.52
CA GLN A 141 -2.33 1.89 6.40
C GLN A 141 -1.10 1.69 7.30
N ALA A 142 -0.95 0.51 7.90
CA ALA A 142 0.24 0.18 8.68
C ALA A 142 1.54 0.23 7.84
N LYS A 143 1.50 -0.20 6.57
CA LYS A 143 2.62 -0.02 5.64
C LYS A 143 2.88 1.46 5.36
N THR A 144 1.83 2.24 5.07
CA THR A 144 1.94 3.67 4.76
C THR A 144 2.58 4.44 5.91
N ASP A 145 2.16 4.18 7.15
CA ASP A 145 2.74 4.80 8.34
C ASP A 145 4.22 4.42 8.53
N ARG A 146 4.56 3.15 8.27
CA ARG A 146 5.97 2.69 8.27
C ARG A 146 6.80 3.40 7.20
N ILE A 147 6.28 3.55 5.99
CA ILE A 147 6.96 4.27 4.89
C ILE A 147 7.19 5.73 5.29
N ILE A 148 6.14 6.43 5.72
CA ILE A 148 6.21 7.84 6.12
C ILE A 148 7.26 8.03 7.21
N THR A 149 7.25 7.14 8.21
CA THR A 149 8.23 7.18 9.31
C THR A 149 9.66 6.93 8.80
N ALA A 150 9.85 5.94 7.92
CA ALA A 150 11.15 5.60 7.38
C ALA A 150 11.76 6.74 6.53
N VAL A 151 10.94 7.44 5.74
CA VAL A 151 11.42 8.51 4.84
C VAL A 151 11.29 9.93 5.44
N ALA A 152 10.82 10.07 6.69
CA ALA A 152 10.53 11.37 7.32
C ALA A 152 11.73 12.34 7.33
N HIS A 153 12.94 11.79 7.49
CA HIS A 153 14.21 12.55 7.52
C HIS A 153 15.04 12.42 6.25
N HIS A 154 14.45 11.87 5.19
CA HIS A 154 15.13 11.71 3.91
C HIS A 154 14.57 12.69 2.90
N TYR A 155 15.43 13.12 1.97
CA TYR A 155 15.10 14.03 0.90
C TYR A 155 15.07 13.28 -0.43
N TYR A 156 14.05 13.57 -1.21
CA TYR A 156 13.96 13.09 -2.57
C TYR A 156 14.78 13.99 -3.52
N LEU A 157 15.63 13.36 -4.33
CA LEU A 157 16.57 14.05 -5.22
C LEU A 157 16.59 13.41 -6.62
N PRO A 158 15.72 13.85 -7.56
CA PRO A 158 15.77 13.35 -8.93
C PRO A 158 16.84 14.04 -9.74
N LEU A 159 18.07 13.61 -9.54
CA LEU A 159 19.17 13.94 -10.41
C LEU A 159 19.28 12.84 -11.46
N ARG A 160 18.51 12.94 -12.55
CA ARG A 160 18.85 12.20 -13.76
C ARG A 160 19.89 12.97 -14.55
N PHE A 161 20.82 12.26 -15.14
CA PHE A 161 21.65 12.79 -16.21
C PHE A 161 20.74 13.18 -17.38
N ALA A 162 20.73 14.45 -17.74
CA ALA A 162 20.13 14.88 -18.99
C ALA A 162 21.21 14.79 -20.07
N LEU A 163 21.27 13.64 -20.76
CA LEU A 163 22.03 13.52 -22.00
C LEU A 163 21.49 14.56 -22.99
N THR A 164 22.18 15.68 -23.14
CA THR A 164 21.91 16.57 -24.27
C THR A 164 22.39 15.85 -25.53
N GLN A 165 21.52 15.74 -26.54
CA GLN A 165 21.77 15.01 -27.80
C GLN A 165 22.99 15.50 -28.61
N LYS A 166 23.74 16.49 -28.12
CA LYS A 166 24.94 17.08 -28.72
C LYS A 166 26.15 17.16 -27.77
N ALA A 167 26.13 16.44 -26.65
CA ALA A 167 27.26 16.44 -25.72
C ALA A 167 28.46 15.68 -26.32
N ASP A 168 29.64 16.30 -26.28
CA ASP A 168 30.93 15.65 -26.57
C ASP A 168 31.13 14.45 -25.62
N GLU A 169 31.72 13.36 -26.10
CA GLU A 169 32.02 12.15 -25.32
C GLU A 169 32.76 12.48 -24.03
N LYS A 170 33.74 13.41 -24.08
CA LYS A 170 34.47 13.87 -22.88
C LYS A 170 33.57 14.55 -21.86
N ALA A 171 32.55 15.28 -22.31
CA ALA A 171 31.60 15.93 -21.43
C ALA A 171 30.68 14.90 -20.75
N ILE A 172 30.22 13.89 -21.49
CA ILE A 172 29.44 12.75 -20.98
C ILE A 172 30.24 12.02 -19.90
N LEU A 173 31.49 11.67 -20.19
CA LEU A 173 32.39 11.03 -19.23
C LEU A 173 32.59 11.84 -17.95
N SER A 174 32.88 13.15 -18.09
CA SER A 174 33.06 14.02 -16.93
C SER A 174 31.81 14.12 -16.05
N GLN A 175 30.62 13.94 -16.63
CA GLN A 175 29.37 13.96 -15.89
C GLN A 175 29.11 12.63 -15.20
N LEU A 176 29.39 11.50 -15.86
CA LEU A 176 29.29 10.16 -15.28
C LEU A 176 30.15 10.05 -14.01
N VAL A 177 31.43 10.44 -14.10
CA VAL A 177 32.36 10.44 -12.95
C VAL A 177 31.82 11.30 -11.79
N ARG A 178 31.34 12.52 -12.09
CA ARG A 178 30.75 13.41 -11.08
C ARG A 178 29.49 12.82 -10.46
N HIS A 179 28.70 12.07 -11.24
CA HIS A 179 27.52 11.39 -10.74
C HIS A 179 27.89 10.25 -9.78
N ASN A 180 28.86 9.41 -10.15
CA ASN A 180 29.34 8.33 -9.29
C ASN A 180 29.93 8.87 -7.98
N GLN A 181 30.69 9.97 -8.03
CA GLN A 181 31.20 10.64 -6.83
C GLN A 181 30.09 11.23 -5.96
N LEU A 182 29.04 11.79 -6.58
CA LEU A 182 27.86 12.27 -5.87
C LEU A 182 27.11 11.13 -5.19
N PHE A 183 26.93 10.01 -5.90
CA PHE A 183 26.30 8.79 -5.39
C PHE A 183 27.05 8.24 -4.17
N ALA A 184 28.38 8.25 -4.21
CA ALA A 184 29.21 7.89 -3.06
C ALA A 184 29.04 8.84 -1.87
N ASP A 185 28.91 10.15 -2.11
CA ASP A 185 28.60 11.11 -1.03
C ASP A 185 27.18 10.91 -0.48
N TYR A 186 26.23 10.37 -1.24
CA TYR A 186 24.89 10.03 -0.75
C TYR A 186 24.87 8.85 0.22
N TYR A 187 25.68 7.80 0.01
CA TYR A 187 25.82 6.73 1.00
C TYR A 187 26.27 7.24 2.36
N LYS A 188 27.11 8.29 2.40
CA LYS A 188 27.57 8.90 3.67
C LYS A 188 26.47 9.67 4.39
N GLU A 189 25.48 10.16 3.66
CA GLU A 189 24.35 10.91 4.22
C GLU A 189 23.17 10.02 4.62
N GLY A 190 23.22 8.71 4.34
CA GLY A 190 22.11 7.78 4.56
C GLY A 190 21.29 7.61 3.28
N LEU A 191 21.63 6.61 2.47
CA LEU A 191 20.98 6.38 1.18
C LEU A 191 19.94 5.27 1.33
N LEU A 192 18.66 5.58 1.10
CA LEU A 192 17.62 4.58 0.93
C LEU A 192 17.37 4.32 -0.55
N LEU A 193 17.83 3.16 -1.02
CA LEU A 193 17.66 2.68 -2.39
C LEU A 193 16.74 1.46 -2.42
N PHE A 194 15.70 1.52 -3.25
CA PHE A 194 14.84 0.40 -3.63
C PHE A 194 14.53 0.49 -5.12
N TYR A 195 15.34 -0.17 -5.93
CA TYR A 195 15.27 -0.10 -7.39
C TYR A 195 14.89 -1.46 -7.98
N PRO A 196 13.61 -1.70 -8.31
CA PRO A 196 13.22 -2.88 -9.06
C PRO A 196 13.83 -2.85 -10.47
N THR A 197 14.24 -4.01 -10.99
CA THR A 197 14.62 -4.14 -12.40
C THR A 197 13.41 -3.85 -13.30
N SER A 198 13.64 -3.54 -14.58
CA SER A 198 12.55 -3.22 -15.53
C SER A 198 11.44 -4.28 -15.55
N ASP A 199 11.81 -5.57 -15.65
CA ASP A 199 10.84 -6.67 -15.64
C ASP A 199 10.06 -6.75 -14.31
N THR A 200 10.73 -6.45 -13.19
CA THR A 200 10.10 -6.41 -11.87
C THR A 200 9.16 -5.23 -11.72
N ASP A 201 9.52 -4.06 -12.25
CA ASP A 201 8.67 -2.87 -12.26
C ASP A 201 7.44 -3.07 -13.15
N GLU A 202 7.60 -3.69 -14.33
CA GLU A 202 6.49 -4.11 -15.20
C GLU A 202 5.55 -5.09 -14.48
N GLN A 203 6.10 -6.08 -13.77
CA GLN A 203 5.30 -7.01 -12.98
C GLN A 203 4.53 -6.29 -11.84
N LEU A 204 5.16 -5.32 -11.19
CA LEU A 204 4.54 -4.51 -10.13
C LEU A 204 3.44 -3.59 -10.66
N GLN A 205 3.55 -3.11 -11.90
CA GLN A 205 2.59 -2.16 -12.50
C GLN A 205 1.45 -2.84 -13.27
N GLU A 206 1.73 -3.87 -14.07
CA GLU A 206 0.78 -4.41 -15.05
C GLU A 206 0.17 -5.78 -14.69
N ASN A 207 0.64 -6.46 -13.63
CA ASN A 207 0.28 -7.88 -13.35
C ASN A 207 0.57 -8.81 -14.55
N ARG A 208 1.46 -8.42 -15.46
CA ARG A 208 1.83 -9.21 -16.64
C ARG A 208 3.16 -9.89 -16.38
N TYR A 209 3.15 -11.21 -16.55
CA TYR A 209 4.38 -11.99 -16.65
C TYR A 209 4.93 -11.80 -18.07
N SER A 210 6.18 -11.36 -18.20
CA SER A 210 6.87 -11.24 -19.48
C SER A 210 7.27 -12.65 -19.98
N PRO A 211 6.57 -13.23 -20.96
CA PRO A 211 6.85 -14.59 -21.42
C PRO A 211 8.24 -14.64 -22.06
N GLY A 212 9.07 -15.61 -21.66
CA GLY A 212 10.41 -15.82 -22.23
C GLY A 212 11.58 -15.45 -21.32
N HIS A 213 11.32 -14.91 -20.13
CA HIS A 213 12.33 -14.65 -19.10
C HIS A 213 12.32 -15.74 -18.02
N GLU A 214 13.46 -15.95 -17.36
CA GLU A 214 13.58 -16.91 -16.25
C GLU A 214 12.68 -16.49 -15.06
N PRO A 215 12.13 -17.43 -14.27
CA PRO A 215 11.16 -17.09 -13.23
C PRO A 215 11.63 -16.14 -12.12
N TYR A 216 12.95 -15.92 -12.00
CA TYR A 216 13.52 -15.01 -11.01
C TYR A 216 13.83 -13.61 -11.58
N THR A 217 14.04 -13.46 -12.89
CA THR A 217 14.49 -12.19 -13.49
C THR A 217 13.39 -11.13 -13.47
N THR A 218 12.13 -11.56 -13.42
CA THR A 218 10.97 -10.68 -13.21
C THR A 218 10.75 -10.29 -11.74
N ASN A 219 11.69 -10.64 -10.85
CA ASN A 219 11.54 -10.46 -9.41
C ASN A 219 12.89 -10.16 -8.73
N GLU A 220 13.60 -9.17 -9.27
CA GLU A 220 14.90 -8.72 -8.81
C GLU A 220 14.87 -7.25 -8.38
N VAL A 221 15.56 -6.96 -7.28
CA VAL A 221 15.67 -5.60 -6.75
C VAL A 221 17.10 -5.26 -6.36
N TRP A 222 17.51 -4.03 -6.65
CA TRP A 222 18.72 -3.42 -6.14
C TRP A 222 18.37 -2.57 -4.91
N VAL A 223 19.09 -2.78 -3.81
CA VAL A 223 18.84 -2.07 -2.54
C VAL A 223 20.13 -1.60 -1.89
N SER A 224 20.03 -0.57 -1.05
CA SER A 224 21.15 -0.14 -0.20
C SER A 224 21.15 -0.89 1.14
N PRO A 225 22.31 -0.96 1.84
CA PRO A 225 22.36 -1.48 3.20
C PRO A 225 21.46 -0.72 4.18
N ASP A 226 21.38 0.61 4.10
CA ASP A 226 20.50 1.41 4.94
C ASP A 226 19.01 1.07 4.71
N TYR A 227 18.62 0.72 3.47
CA TYR A 227 17.27 0.22 3.18
C TYR A 227 17.02 -1.12 3.88
N LEU A 228 18.00 -2.03 3.85
CA LEU A 228 17.87 -3.31 4.53
C LEU A 228 17.82 -3.17 6.05
N ALA A 229 18.40 -2.13 6.64
CA ALA A 229 18.23 -1.85 8.07
C ALA A 229 16.77 -1.57 8.47
N LEU A 230 15.91 -1.18 7.52
CA LEU A 230 14.46 -0.99 7.73
C LEU A 230 13.67 -2.31 7.66
N ASN A 231 14.27 -3.38 7.14
CA ASN A 231 13.60 -4.64 6.85
C ASN A 231 14.31 -5.78 7.61
N ASP A 232 13.58 -6.52 8.46
CA ASP A 232 14.14 -7.65 9.21
C ASP A 232 14.30 -8.87 8.28
N ILE A 233 15.39 -8.88 7.50
CA ILE A 233 15.74 -9.99 6.61
C ILE A 233 16.59 -11.01 7.37
N ARG A 234 16.18 -12.27 7.26
CA ARG A 234 16.76 -13.40 7.97
C ARG A 234 17.25 -14.47 7.01
N ASP A 235 18.35 -15.09 7.41
CA ASP A 235 18.87 -16.30 6.76
C ASP A 235 17.97 -17.52 7.04
N THR A 236 18.30 -18.65 6.42
CA THR A 236 17.58 -19.92 6.62
C THR A 236 17.66 -20.49 8.03
N ASN A 237 18.58 -20.01 8.86
CA ASN A 237 18.70 -20.35 10.28
C ASN A 237 17.90 -19.40 11.19
N GLY A 238 17.22 -18.40 10.61
CA GLY A 238 16.47 -17.38 11.33
C GLY A 238 17.32 -16.26 11.95
N GLN A 239 18.60 -16.17 11.59
CA GLN A 239 19.50 -15.08 12.01
C GLN A 239 19.24 -13.83 11.18
N ALA A 240 19.09 -12.69 11.85
CA ALA A 240 18.98 -11.40 11.18
C ALA A 240 20.29 -11.06 10.47
N LEU A 241 20.18 -10.58 9.24
CA LEU A 241 21.30 -10.18 8.41
C LEU A 241 21.54 -8.67 8.54
N HIS A 242 22.82 -8.30 8.69
CA HIS A 242 23.25 -6.91 8.75
C HIS A 242 24.33 -6.66 7.70
N PHE A 243 24.25 -5.50 7.05
CA PHE A 243 25.11 -5.11 5.94
C PHE A 243 25.72 -3.73 6.22
N ASN A 244 26.96 -3.52 5.78
CA ASN A 244 27.65 -2.25 5.92
C ASN A 244 27.73 -1.54 4.56
N ASN A 245 27.61 -0.21 4.55
CA ASN A 245 27.77 0.62 3.36
C ASN A 245 29.17 0.55 2.74
N ASP A 246 30.19 0.17 3.54
CA ASP A 246 31.58 0.08 3.11
C ASP A 246 32.03 -1.35 2.76
N ASP A 247 31.12 -2.34 2.70
CA ASP A 247 31.47 -3.71 2.32
C ASP A 247 31.95 -3.77 0.86
N ASP A 248 33.11 -4.40 0.63
CA ASP A 248 33.72 -4.53 -0.70
C ASP A 248 33.15 -5.69 -1.52
N THR A 249 32.31 -6.51 -0.88
CA THR A 249 31.70 -7.68 -1.47
C THR A 249 30.33 -7.35 -2.04
N LEU A 250 30.05 -7.75 -3.28
CA LEU A 250 28.70 -7.70 -3.84
C LEU A 250 27.87 -8.83 -3.24
N ILE A 251 26.95 -8.45 -2.36
CA ILE A 251 26.09 -9.39 -1.65
C ILE A 251 24.77 -9.55 -2.38
N THR A 252 24.40 -10.80 -2.66
CA THR A 252 23.08 -11.15 -3.19
C THR A 252 22.37 -12.08 -2.22
N LEU A 253 21.14 -11.70 -1.86
CA LEU A 253 20.25 -12.52 -1.04
C LEU A 253 19.29 -13.27 -1.96
N ILE A 254 19.34 -14.61 -1.88
CA ILE A 254 18.56 -15.51 -2.71
C ILE A 254 17.52 -16.21 -1.83
N PRO A 255 16.21 -16.01 -2.09
CA PRO A 255 15.16 -16.78 -1.43
C PRO A 255 15.37 -18.29 -1.60
N SER A 256 15.09 -19.08 -0.57
CA SER A 256 15.16 -20.54 -0.63
C SER A 256 14.42 -21.12 -1.84
N HIS A 257 13.31 -20.50 -2.25
CA HIS A 257 12.57 -20.86 -3.46
C HIS A 257 13.44 -20.89 -4.73
N TYR A 258 14.39 -19.96 -4.86
CA TYR A 258 15.26 -19.81 -6.03
C TYR A 258 16.68 -20.38 -5.82
N TYR A 259 16.99 -20.90 -4.63
CA TYR A 259 18.36 -21.31 -4.30
C TYR A 259 18.89 -22.46 -5.17
N SER A 260 18.01 -23.32 -5.68
CA SER A 260 18.37 -24.35 -6.67
C SER A 260 18.93 -23.77 -7.97
N GLN A 261 18.56 -22.53 -8.32
CA GLN A 261 18.99 -21.81 -9.52
C GLN A 261 20.20 -20.90 -9.27
N ARG A 262 20.84 -20.99 -8.08
CA ARG A 262 21.93 -20.08 -7.66
C ARG A 262 23.05 -19.92 -8.68
N ALA A 263 23.37 -20.96 -9.46
CA ALA A 263 24.45 -20.89 -10.44
C ALA A 263 24.09 -19.98 -11.63
N HIS A 264 22.83 -20.03 -12.07
CA HIS A 264 22.30 -19.16 -13.11
C HIS A 264 22.19 -17.71 -12.61
N ILE A 265 21.64 -17.53 -11.40
CA ILE A 265 21.52 -16.22 -10.74
C ILE A 265 22.91 -15.59 -10.58
N LYS A 266 23.88 -16.36 -10.08
CA LYS A 266 25.28 -15.92 -9.92
C LYS A 266 25.84 -15.38 -11.23
N LYS A 267 25.74 -16.18 -12.30
CA LYS A 267 26.25 -15.78 -13.62
C LYS A 267 25.57 -14.52 -14.14
N ALA A 268 24.25 -14.43 -14.04
CA ALA A 268 23.49 -13.27 -14.50
C ALA A 268 23.89 -11.98 -13.76
N ILE A 269 24.05 -12.05 -12.43
CA ILE A 269 24.46 -10.90 -11.60
C ILE A 269 25.90 -10.49 -11.88
N GLU A 270 26.82 -11.44 -12.04
CA GLU A 270 28.20 -11.15 -12.40
C GLU A 270 28.29 -10.46 -13.77
N GLU A 271 27.51 -10.92 -14.75
CA GLU A 271 27.42 -10.32 -16.09
C GLU A 271 26.80 -8.92 -16.06
N GLU A 272 25.66 -8.73 -15.37
CA GLU A 272 25.03 -7.43 -15.20
C GLU A 272 25.98 -6.43 -14.52
N HIS A 273 26.65 -6.87 -13.45
CA HIS A 273 27.58 -6.04 -12.70
C HIS A 273 28.79 -5.63 -13.54
N ARG A 274 29.39 -6.57 -14.27
CA ARG A 274 30.50 -6.28 -15.19
C ARG A 274 30.08 -5.30 -16.28
N PHE A 275 28.87 -5.47 -16.82
CA PHE A 275 28.33 -4.55 -17.82
C PHE A 275 28.20 -3.12 -17.27
N GLN A 276 27.57 -2.97 -16.09
CA GLN A 276 27.31 -1.66 -15.47
C GLN A 276 28.58 -0.96 -14.97
N ASN A 277 29.56 -1.71 -14.44
CA ASN A 277 30.77 -1.13 -13.85
C ASN A 277 31.98 -1.06 -14.78
N ILE A 278 32.02 -1.83 -15.87
CA ILE A 278 33.23 -1.96 -16.69
C ILE A 278 32.92 -1.69 -18.15
N GLU A 279 32.06 -2.51 -18.76
CA GLU A 279 31.89 -2.52 -20.22
C GLU A 279 31.30 -1.21 -20.74
N LEU A 280 30.32 -0.64 -20.02
CA LEU A 280 29.68 0.60 -20.43
C LEU A 280 30.65 1.79 -20.35
N GLY A 281 31.40 1.94 -19.25
CA GLY A 281 32.43 2.98 -19.13
C GLY A 281 33.56 2.85 -20.16
N GLN A 282 33.96 1.61 -20.49
CA GLN A 282 34.95 1.32 -21.54
C GLN A 282 34.44 1.65 -22.95
N ALA A 283 33.15 1.43 -23.22
CA ALA A 283 32.53 1.81 -24.50
C ALA A 283 32.62 3.32 -24.77
N PHE A 284 32.69 4.14 -23.72
CA PHE A 284 32.95 5.57 -23.80
C PHE A 284 34.44 5.95 -23.74
N GLY A 285 35.37 4.98 -23.83
CA GLY A 285 36.81 5.24 -23.92
C GLY A 285 37.54 5.46 -22.59
N LEU A 286 36.89 5.19 -21.44
CA LEU A 286 37.57 5.22 -20.14
C LEU A 286 38.49 4.01 -19.97
N LYS A 287 39.72 4.29 -19.54
CA LYS A 287 40.68 3.24 -19.17
C LYS A 287 40.63 3.07 -17.66
N SER A 288 40.25 1.89 -17.19
CA SER A 288 40.51 1.47 -15.80
C SER A 288 41.08 0.06 -15.75
N LYS A 289 41.75 -0.23 -14.64
CA LYS A 289 42.07 -1.59 -14.22
C LYS A 289 40.96 -2.01 -13.26
N PRO A 290 39.98 -2.83 -13.70
CA PRO A 290 38.95 -3.27 -12.80
C PRO A 290 39.59 -4.05 -11.65
N GLU A 291 39.27 -3.66 -10.42
CA GLU A 291 39.62 -4.45 -9.25
C GLU A 291 38.75 -5.70 -9.20
N PRO A 292 39.31 -6.87 -8.84
CA PRO A 292 38.53 -8.08 -8.71
C PRO A 292 37.53 -7.92 -7.56
N LEU A 293 36.24 -7.92 -7.87
CA LEU A 293 35.19 -7.84 -6.87
C LEU A 293 34.93 -9.22 -6.26
N HIS A 294 34.68 -9.25 -4.95
CA HIS A 294 34.21 -10.43 -4.26
C HIS A 294 32.69 -10.54 -4.36
N TYR A 295 32.19 -11.76 -4.56
CA TYR A 295 30.75 -12.03 -4.62
C TYR A 295 30.35 -12.95 -3.47
N ARG A 296 29.28 -12.60 -2.77
CA ARG A 296 28.71 -13.42 -1.70
C ARG A 296 27.22 -13.63 -1.92
N TYR A 297 26.81 -14.89 -1.96
CA TYR A 297 25.42 -15.29 -2.14
C TYR A 297 24.91 -15.90 -0.83
N ILE A 298 23.88 -15.31 -0.25
CA ILE A 298 23.29 -15.74 1.02
C ILE A 298 21.89 -16.27 0.76
N GLU A 299 21.59 -17.46 1.27
CA GLU A 299 20.24 -17.99 1.23
C GLU A 299 19.38 -17.34 2.33
N ILE A 300 18.16 -16.90 1.98
CA ILE A 300 17.23 -16.26 2.90
C ILE A 300 15.88 -16.97 2.92
N LEU A 301 15.13 -16.84 4.02
CA LEU A 301 13.77 -17.38 4.11
C LEU A 301 12.84 -16.78 3.04
N ASP A 302 11.89 -17.58 2.58
CA ASP A 302 10.84 -17.14 1.68
C ASP A 302 9.81 -16.23 2.39
N ASN A 303 9.10 -15.43 1.60
CA ASN A 303 7.96 -14.58 1.95
C ASN A 303 8.29 -13.52 3.03
N GLN A 304 9.55 -13.10 3.08
CA GLN A 304 9.96 -12.02 3.96
C GLN A 304 9.42 -10.68 3.44
N PRO A 305 8.79 -9.86 4.30
CA PRO A 305 8.17 -8.62 3.88
C PRO A 305 9.24 -7.57 3.54
N LEU A 306 9.15 -6.98 2.35
CA LEU A 306 9.91 -5.80 1.97
C LEU A 306 9.03 -4.56 1.92
N LEU A 307 9.55 -3.45 2.43
CA LEU A 307 8.93 -2.14 2.39
C LEU A 307 9.05 -1.53 0.98
N THR A 308 7.96 -1.43 0.23
CA THR A 308 7.92 -0.63 -1.00
C THR A 308 7.69 0.84 -0.66
N PHE A 309 8.35 1.78 -1.35
CA PHE A 309 8.14 3.21 -1.09
C PHE A 309 6.84 3.76 -1.70
N LEU A 310 6.20 2.98 -2.58
CA LEU A 310 4.87 3.28 -3.09
C LEU A 310 3.81 2.49 -2.32
N PRO A 311 2.85 3.15 -1.66
CA PRO A 311 1.86 2.48 -0.82
C PRO A 311 0.91 1.57 -1.62
N TYR A 312 0.71 1.83 -2.91
CA TYR A 312 -0.19 1.05 -3.78
C TYR A 312 0.50 -0.13 -4.48
N GLN A 313 1.83 -0.23 -4.39
CA GLN A 313 2.55 -1.35 -4.99
C GLN A 313 2.29 -2.62 -4.17
N ARG A 314 2.03 -3.73 -4.87
CA ARG A 314 1.97 -5.02 -4.21
C ARG A 314 3.34 -5.34 -3.61
N PRO A 315 3.38 -5.99 -2.43
CA PRO A 315 4.65 -6.46 -1.89
C PRO A 315 5.28 -7.47 -2.85
N LEU A 316 6.58 -7.36 -3.07
CA LEU A 316 7.34 -8.35 -3.83
C LEU A 316 7.39 -9.66 -3.04
N LYS A 317 7.04 -10.77 -3.69
CA LYS A 317 7.04 -12.09 -3.07
C LYS A 317 8.32 -12.81 -3.47
N ASN A 318 9.20 -13.10 -2.52
CA ASN A 318 10.47 -13.79 -2.74
C ASN A 318 11.38 -13.09 -3.77
N PRO A 319 11.67 -11.78 -3.71
CA PRO A 319 12.58 -11.17 -4.67
C PRO A 319 14.03 -11.63 -4.43
N VAL A 320 14.82 -11.72 -5.51
CA VAL A 320 16.28 -11.78 -5.42
C VAL A 320 16.77 -10.36 -5.10
N ILE A 321 17.44 -10.20 -3.96
CA ILE A 321 17.85 -8.89 -3.45
C ILE A 321 19.35 -8.70 -3.68
N LYS A 322 19.70 -7.70 -4.49
CA LYS A 322 21.06 -7.32 -4.83
C LYS A 322 21.45 -6.12 -3.97
N VAL A 323 22.36 -6.31 -3.02
CA VAL A 323 22.80 -5.27 -2.10
C VAL A 323 23.92 -4.49 -2.76
N LEU A 324 23.66 -3.23 -3.07
CA LEU A 324 24.64 -2.33 -3.67
C LEU A 324 25.29 -1.49 -2.57
N THR A 325 26.61 -1.62 -2.42
CA THR A 325 27.40 -0.76 -1.52
C THR A 325 28.15 0.30 -2.31
N VAL A 326 28.76 1.26 -1.60
CA VAL A 326 29.58 2.29 -2.26
C VAL A 326 30.81 1.68 -2.96
N GLN A 327 31.39 0.63 -2.39
CA GLN A 327 32.57 -0.04 -2.95
C GLN A 327 32.24 -0.86 -4.19
N ASN A 328 30.97 -1.26 -4.35
CA ASN A 328 30.50 -1.95 -5.55
C ASN A 328 30.24 -0.98 -6.72
N VAL A 329 30.48 0.32 -6.59
CA VAL A 329 30.27 1.30 -7.66
C VAL A 329 31.62 1.88 -8.05
N ASP A 330 32.11 1.55 -9.26
CA ASP A 330 33.35 2.13 -9.75
C ASP A 330 33.18 3.66 -9.89
N PRO A 331 33.99 4.48 -9.22
CA PRO A 331 33.81 5.93 -9.19
C PRO A 331 34.03 6.59 -10.56
N ASN A 332 34.67 5.90 -11.50
CA ASN A 332 35.01 6.41 -12.81
C ASN A 332 34.15 5.79 -13.91
N LEU A 333 33.84 4.50 -13.81
CA LEU A 333 33.25 3.72 -14.90
C LEU A 333 31.76 3.39 -14.72
N SER A 334 31.24 3.42 -13.49
CA SER A 334 29.92 2.86 -13.21
C SER A 334 28.77 3.63 -13.85
N ALA A 335 27.77 2.90 -14.35
CA ALA A 335 26.46 3.42 -14.75
C ALA A 335 25.35 3.20 -13.70
N TYR A 336 25.66 2.62 -12.54
CA TYR A 336 24.67 2.44 -11.48
C TYR A 336 24.10 3.77 -11.00
N ALA A 337 24.97 4.75 -10.74
CA ALA A 337 24.53 6.06 -10.28
C ALA A 337 23.54 6.65 -11.28
N ASP A 338 23.81 6.60 -12.58
CA ASP A 338 22.93 7.17 -13.60
C ASP A 338 21.59 6.44 -13.75
N SER A 339 21.62 5.10 -13.80
CA SER A 339 20.42 4.27 -13.98
C SER A 339 19.47 4.32 -12.77
N MET A 340 20.01 4.46 -11.56
CA MET A 340 19.24 4.43 -10.31
C MET A 340 18.88 5.83 -9.81
N SER A 341 19.71 6.84 -10.06
CA SER A 341 19.44 8.21 -9.65
C SER A 341 18.27 8.81 -10.43
N GLY A 342 17.34 9.39 -9.69
CA GLY A 342 16.17 10.08 -10.23
C GLY A 342 15.08 9.22 -10.86
N ASN A 343 15.00 7.94 -10.51
CA ASN A 343 13.70 7.30 -10.39
C ASN A 343 13.00 7.79 -9.11
N ALA A 344 11.83 8.42 -9.27
CA ALA A 344 11.11 9.10 -8.20
C ALA A 344 10.72 8.23 -7.02
N ASN A 345 10.61 6.93 -7.28
CA ASN A 345 10.00 5.97 -6.39
C ASN A 345 11.03 5.02 -5.76
N SER A 346 12.32 5.26 -6.00
CA SER A 346 13.38 4.30 -5.69
C SER A 346 14.53 4.87 -4.86
N PHE A 347 14.53 6.18 -4.58
CA PHE A 347 15.75 6.86 -4.17
C PHE A 347 15.47 8.02 -3.18
N PHE A 348 15.97 7.90 -1.95
CA PHE A 348 15.92 8.96 -0.93
C PHE A 348 17.26 9.09 -0.20
N VAL A 349 17.64 10.31 0.16
CA VAL A 349 18.93 10.59 0.82
C VAL A 349 18.73 11.43 2.07
N GLY A 350 19.31 11.01 3.17
CA GLY A 350 19.43 11.77 4.39
C GLY A 350 19.32 10.90 5.63
N ASN A 351 19.46 11.54 6.77
CA ASN A 351 19.24 10.96 8.07
C ASN A 351 18.76 12.08 9.00
N PRO A 352 18.44 11.81 10.28
CA PRO A 352 17.95 12.85 11.20
C PRO A 352 18.88 14.07 11.36
N SER A 353 20.17 13.94 11.06
CA SER A 353 21.15 15.03 11.09
C SER A 353 21.35 15.74 9.74
N THR A 354 20.90 15.14 8.64
CA THR A 354 21.01 15.71 7.30
C THR A 354 20.07 16.89 7.14
N THR A 355 20.62 18.03 6.73
CA THR A 355 19.84 19.22 6.42
C THR A 355 19.71 19.43 4.91
N HIS A 356 18.69 20.18 4.52
CA HIS A 356 18.57 20.65 3.14
C HIS A 356 19.80 21.43 2.65
N ALA A 357 20.43 22.21 3.54
CA ALA A 357 21.60 23.02 3.21
C ALA A 357 22.86 22.16 2.98
N SER A 358 23.06 21.09 3.76
CA SER A 358 24.16 20.14 3.53
C SER A 358 24.01 19.41 2.21
N LEU A 359 22.81 18.88 1.90
CA LEU A 359 22.57 18.22 0.60
C LEU A 359 22.78 19.15 -0.58
N LYS A 360 22.28 20.40 -0.49
CA LYS A 360 22.52 21.41 -1.53
C LYS A 360 24.00 21.71 -1.72
N LYS A 361 24.80 21.70 -0.64
CA LYS A 361 26.26 21.86 -0.69
C LYS A 361 26.93 20.67 -1.40
N ILE A 362 26.53 19.44 -1.08
CA ILE A 362 27.05 18.21 -1.72
C ILE A 362 26.73 18.21 -3.23
N ILE A 363 25.50 18.52 -3.61
CA ILE A 363 25.08 18.57 -5.02
C ILE A 363 25.87 19.65 -5.79
N ARG A 364 26.03 20.83 -5.20
CA ARG A 364 26.80 21.94 -5.80
C ARG A 364 28.29 21.63 -5.91
N LYS A 365 28.88 20.92 -4.94
CA LYS A 365 30.28 20.46 -4.98
C LYS A 365 30.56 19.66 -6.25
N HIS A 366 29.59 18.86 -6.70
CA HIS A 366 29.69 18.04 -7.92
C HIS A 366 29.18 18.74 -9.19
N GLY A 367 28.88 20.05 -9.12
CA GLY A 367 28.54 20.86 -10.29
C GLY A 367 27.13 20.65 -10.84
N PHE A 368 26.23 20.00 -10.09
CA PHE A 368 24.82 19.85 -10.46
C PHE A 368 24.01 21.06 -9.97
N GLN A 369 23.11 21.58 -10.83
CA GLN A 369 22.17 22.64 -10.47
C GLN A 369 20.74 22.10 -10.53
N LYS A 370 20.13 21.82 -9.38
CA LYS A 370 18.68 21.58 -9.27
C LYS A 370 18.15 22.04 -7.91
N ASN A 371 16.85 22.33 -7.88
CA ASN A 371 16.12 22.54 -6.65
C ASN A 371 16.10 21.22 -5.88
N VAL A 372 16.86 21.15 -4.80
CA VAL A 372 16.53 20.22 -3.71
C VAL A 372 15.11 20.61 -3.30
N SER A 373 14.17 19.68 -3.31
CA SER A 373 12.87 19.93 -2.70
C SER A 373 12.91 19.35 -1.29
N PRO A 374 12.52 20.10 -0.25
CA PRO A 374 12.06 19.45 0.97
C PRO A 374 10.94 18.46 0.61
N ASN A 375 10.74 17.42 1.41
CA ASN A 375 9.55 16.57 1.36
C ASN A 375 8.28 17.38 1.73
N HIS A 376 7.91 18.40 0.96
CA HIS A 376 6.52 18.78 0.77
C HIS A 376 5.93 17.86 -0.30
N SER A 377 6.07 16.54 -0.15
CA SER A 377 5.53 15.60 -1.12
C SER A 377 5.44 14.12 -0.75
N CYS A 378 5.19 13.76 0.52
CA CYS A 378 4.18 12.70 0.70
C CYS A 378 2.83 13.13 0.07
N SER A 379 2.62 14.44 -0.10
CA SER A 379 1.59 14.99 -0.98
C SER A 379 1.85 14.82 -2.48
N ALA A 380 3.05 14.51 -3.00
CA ALA A 380 3.20 14.14 -4.43
C ALA A 380 2.88 12.67 -4.68
N LEU A 381 3.09 11.82 -3.66
CA LEU A 381 2.53 10.46 -3.63
C LEU A 381 0.99 10.48 -3.58
N SER A 382 0.38 11.54 -3.05
CA SER A 382 -1.08 11.77 -3.14
C SER A 382 -1.52 12.60 -4.35
N GLN A 383 -0.71 13.51 -4.89
CA GLN A 383 -1.07 14.42 -6.01
C GLN A 383 -0.92 13.77 -7.39
N ARG A 384 -0.12 12.71 -7.55
CA ARG A 384 -0.14 11.88 -8.78
C ARG A 384 -1.46 11.11 -8.99
N GLN A 385 -2.46 11.29 -8.13
CA GLN A 385 -3.82 10.79 -8.32
C GLN A 385 -4.79 11.81 -8.95
N ILE A 386 -4.31 13.00 -9.37
CA ILE A 386 -5.16 14.06 -9.97
C ILE A 386 -4.88 14.24 -11.48
N GLU A 387 -4.01 13.44 -12.09
CA GLU A 387 -3.85 13.41 -13.57
C GLU A 387 -4.39 12.12 -14.19
#